data_AF-A0A8J1Z829-F1
#
_entry.id   AF-A0A8J1Z829-F1
#
_cell.length_a   1.000
_cell.length_b   1.000
_cell.length_c   1.000
_cell.angle_alpha   90.00
_cell.angle_beta   90.00
_cell.angle_gamma   90.00
#
_symmetry.space_group_name_H-M   'P 1'
#
loop_
_entity.id
_entity.type
_entity.pdbx_description
1 polymer ?
#
loop_
_entity_poly.entity_id
_entity_poly.type
_entity_poly.pdbx_seq_one_letter_code
_entity_poly.pdbx_strand_id
1 'polypeptide(L)'
;MDPSLGQSGYGGSSSSSRPDGEEGTPTPRGDTATPPAALIKTTDPQAVFFTDCFNDSKRLWEIYYMTEIVKGIQALVDKELEGEEHGFLMLFMKFDLDMSGTLSVDEICDMLTEYGVERKAQARTLAQSILEHTATSREEAARSPNGRATTAADPVSYDAVEFVDYLRWFSNNKNHEAFKEVGFKFADFGAQLIGTRHIAPVGDRLRTLPREQLRRAIVNYRALYRSLRVYKSEEAMRSLPDDAVEEVKTLYNLIAKELSMENEALFNLFAEFDEDLDGKLNKTEQAKMFRGFDQTATDNEVQIYLREVNAEPHLHLQFLDFLDWWEQSKMVPQSLVSRKKLGKALQSKLTTSMSTVSTISQGWLYKIGGDSLFGNVFGHPLRKKWESLDVEDLLRLCEVYKILYVDLRNYTLEHEIAQLEAGIVRAILV
;
A
#
# COMPACT_ATOMS: atom_id res chain seq x y z
N MET A 1 -47.76 -10.11 -42.72
CA MET A 1 -48.07 -9.09 -43.74
C MET A 1 -47.62 -7.76 -43.19
N ASP A 2 -46.41 -7.37 -43.60
CA ASP A 2 -45.97 -5.97 -43.73
C ASP A 2 -46.80 -5.30 -44.84
N PRO A 3 -47.00 -3.96 -44.91
CA PRO A 3 -45.89 -3.08 -45.29
C PRO A 3 -45.90 -1.60 -44.80
N SER A 4 -44.75 -0.95 -45.04
CA SER A 4 -44.47 0.48 -45.31
C SER A 4 -44.26 1.39 -44.09
N LEU A 5 -43.04 1.78 -43.71
CA LEU A 5 -41.98 2.58 -44.37
C LEU A 5 -42.40 4.01 -44.75
N GLY A 6 -42.12 4.95 -43.85
CA GLY A 6 -42.06 6.39 -44.09
C GLY A 6 -40.62 6.89 -43.94
N GLN A 7 -40.07 7.43 -45.04
CA GLN A 7 -38.78 8.10 -45.13
C GLN A 7 -38.88 9.55 -44.60
N SER A 8 -37.84 10.02 -43.91
CA SER A 8 -37.49 11.44 -43.89
C SER A 8 -35.97 11.59 -43.88
N GLY A 9 -35.43 12.22 -44.92
CA GLY A 9 -34.02 12.54 -45.09
C GLY A 9 -33.63 13.91 -44.53
N TYR A 10 -32.44 14.35 -44.97
CA TYR A 10 -31.60 15.49 -44.56
C TYR A 10 -30.62 15.13 -43.41
N GLY A 11 -29.30 15.05 -43.58
CA GLY A 11 -28.39 15.57 -44.62
C GLY A 11 -27.66 16.80 -44.10
N GLY A 12 -26.35 16.69 -43.82
CA GLY A 12 -25.53 17.84 -43.41
C GLY A 12 -24.19 17.49 -42.78
N SER A 13 -23.27 16.93 -43.56
CA SER A 13 -21.85 16.78 -43.19
C SER A 13 -21.13 18.12 -43.41
N SER A 14 -20.60 18.70 -42.33
CA SER A 14 -19.84 19.96 -42.39
C SER A 14 -18.34 19.66 -42.25
N SER A 15 -17.69 19.45 -43.38
CA SER A 15 -16.24 19.54 -43.56
C SER A 15 -15.81 21.01 -43.51
N SER A 16 -15.04 21.39 -42.49
CA SER A 16 -14.41 22.72 -42.42
C SER A 16 -13.06 22.68 -43.13
N SER A 17 -13.06 23.19 -44.35
CA SER A 17 -11.87 23.51 -45.13
C SER A 17 -11.30 24.85 -44.68
N ARG A 18 -10.00 24.88 -44.36
CA ARG A 18 -9.19 26.10 -44.22
C ARG A 18 -8.95 26.72 -45.60
N PRO A 19 -9.08 28.03 -45.77
CA PRO A 19 -8.46 28.75 -46.88
C PRO A 19 -7.14 29.40 -46.45
N ASP A 20 -6.18 29.31 -47.36
CA ASP A 20 -4.96 30.11 -47.42
C ASP A 20 -5.27 31.60 -47.54
N GLY A 21 -4.41 32.44 -46.98
CA GLY A 21 -4.49 33.89 -47.06
C GLY A 21 -3.32 34.56 -46.35
N GLU A 22 -2.28 34.82 -47.12
CA GLU A 22 -1.12 35.65 -46.80
C GLU A 22 -1.53 37.09 -46.45
N GLU A 23 -0.91 37.69 -45.43
CA GLU A 23 -0.38 39.06 -45.48
C GLU A 23 0.45 39.35 -44.21
N GLY A 24 1.66 39.85 -44.42
CA GLY A 24 2.71 39.91 -43.41
C GLY A 24 2.70 41.13 -42.50
N THR A 25 3.49 41.03 -41.43
CA THR A 25 4.24 42.15 -40.85
C THR A 25 5.45 41.59 -40.08
N PRO A 26 6.63 42.23 -40.15
CA PRO A 26 7.87 41.68 -39.62
C PRO A 26 8.01 41.98 -38.12
N THR A 27 8.25 40.94 -37.32
CA THR A 27 8.76 41.07 -35.95
C THR A 27 10.27 40.78 -35.92
N PRO A 28 11.05 41.49 -35.10
CA PRO A 28 12.50 41.38 -35.12
C PRO A 28 12.96 40.07 -34.49
N ARG A 29 13.79 39.33 -35.24
CA ARG A 29 14.61 38.22 -34.73
C ARG A 29 15.59 38.79 -33.69
N GLY A 30 15.27 38.56 -32.42
CA GLY A 30 16.26 38.60 -31.35
C GLY A 30 17.04 37.29 -31.38
N ASP A 31 18.19 37.31 -32.05
CA ASP A 31 19.22 36.28 -31.93
C ASP A 31 19.78 36.33 -30.50
N THR A 32 19.15 35.60 -29.56
CA THR A 32 19.84 35.19 -28.33
C THR A 32 20.78 34.06 -28.71
N ALA A 33 21.94 34.43 -29.25
CA ALA A 33 23.09 33.55 -29.32
C ALA A 33 23.34 33.00 -27.92
N THR A 34 23.04 31.71 -27.73
CA THR A 34 23.52 30.99 -26.56
C THR A 34 25.04 31.03 -26.65
N PRO A 35 25.76 31.64 -25.69
CA PRO A 35 27.21 31.67 -25.75
C PRO A 35 27.69 30.22 -25.80
N PRO A 36 28.67 29.88 -26.67
CA PRO A 36 29.23 28.54 -26.67
C PRO A 36 29.72 28.27 -25.25
N ALA A 37 29.25 27.17 -24.66
CA ALA A 37 29.72 26.70 -23.37
C ALA A 37 31.25 26.63 -23.45
N ALA A 38 31.91 27.65 -22.94
CA ALA A 38 33.35 27.70 -22.85
C ALA A 38 33.69 26.58 -21.89
N LEU A 39 34.09 25.45 -22.45
CA LEU A 39 34.65 24.33 -21.72
C LEU A 39 35.95 24.85 -21.11
N ILE A 40 35.86 25.45 -19.93
CA ILE A 40 37.02 25.83 -19.12
C ILE A 40 37.67 24.50 -18.78
N LYS A 41 38.63 24.08 -19.61
CA LYS A 41 39.54 22.98 -19.30
C LYS A 41 40.43 23.49 -18.17
N THR A 42 39.96 23.36 -16.94
CA THR A 42 40.78 23.60 -15.76
C THR A 42 41.87 22.54 -15.75
N THR A 43 43.08 22.92 -16.16
CA THR A 43 44.29 22.08 -16.08
C THR A 43 44.88 22.05 -14.67
N ASP A 44 44.12 22.49 -13.66
CA ASP A 44 44.54 22.47 -12.26
C ASP A 44 44.33 21.07 -11.66
N PRO A 45 45.40 20.31 -11.35
CA PRO A 45 45.28 18.98 -10.76
C PRO A 45 44.59 18.99 -9.40
N GLN A 46 44.64 20.10 -8.66
CA GLN A 46 43.96 20.21 -7.36
C GLN A 46 42.44 20.34 -7.53
N ALA A 47 41.97 21.09 -8.52
CA ALA A 47 40.54 21.19 -8.83
C ALA A 47 39.95 19.82 -9.24
N VAL A 48 40.68 19.03 -10.05
CA VAL A 48 40.28 17.66 -10.40
C VAL A 48 40.20 16.78 -9.16
N PHE A 49 41.20 16.82 -8.27
CA PHE A 49 41.23 16.03 -7.03
C PHE A 49 40.07 16.36 -6.07
N PHE A 50 39.73 17.64 -5.90
CA PHE A 50 38.58 18.04 -5.09
C PHE A 50 37.26 17.55 -5.70
N THR A 51 37.10 17.68 -7.02
CA THR A 51 35.88 17.20 -7.70
C THR A 51 35.71 15.69 -7.54
N ASP A 52 36.79 14.92 -7.62
CA ASP A 52 36.77 13.47 -7.44
C ASP A 52 36.46 13.07 -5.99
N CYS A 53 37.04 13.74 -4.98
CA CYS A 53 36.72 13.47 -3.56
C CYS A 53 35.27 13.80 -3.20
N PHE A 54 34.72 14.89 -3.76
CA PHE A 54 33.30 15.23 -3.58
C PHE A 54 32.39 14.20 -4.27
N ASN A 55 32.78 13.71 -5.45
CA ASN A 55 32.05 12.67 -6.16
C ASN A 55 32.07 11.33 -5.41
N ASP A 56 33.20 10.95 -4.81
CA ASP A 56 33.32 9.72 -4.01
C ASP A 56 32.51 9.81 -2.71
N SER A 57 32.57 10.96 -2.03
CA SER A 57 31.78 11.20 -0.82
C SER A 57 30.28 11.16 -1.11
N LYS A 58 29.84 11.79 -2.22
CA LYS A 58 28.45 11.73 -2.69
C LYS A 58 28.04 10.30 -3.06
N ARG A 59 28.92 9.53 -3.71
CA ARG A 59 28.63 8.15 -4.10
C ARG A 59 28.48 7.23 -2.89
N LEU A 60 29.38 7.34 -1.91
CA LEU A 60 29.28 6.59 -0.65
C LEU A 60 28.00 6.95 0.11
N TRP A 61 27.64 8.23 0.09
CA TRP A 61 26.40 8.72 0.69
C TRP A 61 25.15 8.12 0.03
N GLU A 62 25.09 8.10 -1.29
CA GLU A 62 23.96 7.51 -2.01
C GLU A 62 23.85 5.99 -1.76
N ILE A 63 24.98 5.28 -1.71
CA ILE A 63 25.02 3.85 -1.38
C ILE A 63 24.47 3.61 0.03
N TYR A 64 24.90 4.41 1.01
CA TYR A 64 24.41 4.34 2.38
C TYR A 64 22.90 4.60 2.44
N TYR A 65 22.44 5.71 1.84
CA TYR A 65 21.02 6.08 1.78
C TYR A 65 20.15 4.94 1.23
N MET A 66 20.54 4.39 0.07
CA MET A 66 19.79 3.30 -0.55
C MET A 66 19.81 2.02 0.28
N THR A 67 20.95 1.71 0.92
CA THR A 67 21.06 0.55 1.81
C THR A 67 20.08 0.66 2.98
N GLU A 68 19.96 1.84 3.60
CA GLU A 68 19.03 2.06 4.70
C GLU A 68 17.57 2.04 4.25
N ILE A 69 17.25 2.49 3.02
CA ILE A 69 15.91 2.30 2.45
C ILE A 69 15.58 0.82 2.31
N VAL A 70 16.47 0.02 1.70
CA VAL A 70 16.20 -1.41 1.49
C VAL A 70 16.01 -2.12 2.83
N LYS A 71 16.84 -1.83 3.84
CA LYS A 71 16.66 -2.37 5.20
C LYS A 71 15.35 -1.94 5.83
N GLY A 72 14.95 -0.68 5.66
CA GLY A 72 13.68 -0.19 6.18
C GLY A 72 12.48 -0.86 5.53
N ILE A 73 12.51 -1.06 4.21
CA ILE A 73 11.47 -1.82 3.49
C ILE A 73 11.47 -3.27 3.96
N GLN A 74 12.63 -3.90 4.10
CA GLN A 74 12.74 -5.26 4.64
C GLN A 74 12.12 -5.36 6.04
N ALA A 75 12.36 -4.38 6.92
CA ALA A 75 11.75 -4.35 8.25
C ALA A 75 10.23 -4.19 8.20
N LEU A 76 9.67 -3.56 7.15
CA LEU A 76 8.22 -3.52 6.92
C LEU A 76 7.69 -4.87 6.43
N VAL A 77 8.41 -5.52 5.50
CA VAL A 77 8.09 -6.90 5.06
C VAL A 77 8.09 -7.85 6.26
N ASP A 78 9.10 -7.77 7.12
CA ASP A 78 9.22 -8.62 8.32
C ASP A 78 8.04 -8.46 9.29
N LYS A 79 7.42 -7.27 9.37
CA LYS A 79 6.23 -7.04 10.20
C LYS A 79 4.96 -7.70 9.67
N GLU A 80 4.89 -7.97 8.37
CA GLU A 80 3.74 -8.62 7.72
C GLU A 80 3.82 -10.15 7.78
N LEU A 81 4.99 -10.71 8.07
CA LEU A 81 5.22 -12.15 8.09
C LEU A 81 4.96 -12.73 9.48
N GLU A 82 4.32 -13.89 9.51
CA GLU A 82 4.00 -14.60 10.74
C GLU A 82 4.67 -15.97 10.79
N GLY A 83 5.18 -16.36 11.97
CA GLY A 83 5.71 -17.71 12.22
C GLY A 83 6.80 -18.15 11.24
N GLU A 84 6.51 -19.20 10.46
CA GLU A 84 7.45 -19.83 9.52
C GLU A 84 7.75 -18.95 8.28
N GLU A 85 6.88 -17.99 7.96
CA GLU A 85 7.00 -17.11 6.80
C GLU A 85 8.27 -16.26 6.84
N HIS A 86 8.70 -15.85 8.03
CA HIS A 86 9.96 -15.12 8.21
C HIS A 86 11.17 -15.99 7.83
N GLY A 87 11.13 -17.29 8.17
CA GLY A 87 12.15 -18.25 7.74
C GLY A 87 12.20 -18.38 6.21
N PHE A 88 11.04 -18.42 5.56
CA PHE A 88 10.96 -18.45 4.09
C PHE A 88 11.50 -17.17 3.46
N LEU A 89 11.21 -15.99 4.01
CA LEU A 89 11.79 -14.74 3.49
C LEU A 89 13.31 -14.73 3.61
N MET A 90 13.83 -15.11 4.78
CA MET A 90 15.28 -15.14 5.00
C MET A 90 15.98 -16.09 4.03
N LEU A 91 15.34 -17.23 3.74
CA LEU A 91 15.83 -18.16 2.75
C LEU A 91 15.74 -17.60 1.33
N PHE A 92 14.59 -17.04 0.97
CA PHE A 92 14.36 -16.42 -0.32
C PHE A 92 15.43 -15.35 -0.58
N MET A 93 15.66 -14.47 0.38
CA MET A 93 16.69 -13.44 0.28
C MET A 93 18.09 -14.04 0.19
N LYS A 94 18.40 -15.12 0.92
CA LYS A 94 19.71 -15.77 0.81
C LYS A 94 20.00 -16.23 -0.62
N PHE A 95 19.00 -16.80 -1.31
CA PHE A 95 19.14 -17.37 -2.64
C PHE A 95 18.83 -16.41 -3.79
N ASP A 96 18.14 -15.30 -3.53
CA ASP A 96 17.99 -14.18 -4.47
C ASP A 96 19.32 -13.41 -4.52
N LEU A 97 20.26 -13.92 -5.32
CA LEU A 97 21.63 -13.45 -5.37
C LEU A 97 21.74 -12.08 -6.05
N ASP A 98 20.85 -11.82 -7.00
CA ASP A 98 20.81 -10.59 -7.78
C ASP A 98 19.84 -9.53 -7.22
N MET A 99 19.12 -9.86 -6.14
CA MET A 99 18.13 -9.01 -5.49
C MET A 99 17.00 -8.62 -6.44
N SER A 100 16.64 -9.53 -7.36
CA SER A 100 15.56 -9.35 -8.32
C SER A 100 14.19 -9.34 -7.65
N GLY A 101 14.07 -9.85 -6.42
CA GLY A 101 12.78 -10.10 -5.78
C GLY A 101 12.08 -11.35 -6.35
N THR A 102 12.79 -12.15 -7.14
CA THR A 102 12.34 -13.41 -7.73
C THR A 102 13.43 -14.46 -7.58
N LEU A 103 13.07 -15.75 -7.60
CA LEU A 103 14.03 -16.85 -7.67
C LEU A 103 13.93 -17.54 -9.02
N SER A 104 15.05 -17.63 -9.72
CA SER A 104 15.21 -18.48 -10.90
C SER A 104 15.12 -19.96 -10.54
N VAL A 105 14.88 -20.81 -11.55
CA VAL A 105 14.89 -22.29 -11.39
C VAL A 105 16.15 -22.75 -10.64
N ASP A 106 17.31 -22.23 -11.02
CA ASP A 106 18.60 -22.66 -10.46
C ASP A 106 18.75 -22.20 -9.01
N GLU A 107 18.31 -20.99 -8.65
CA GLU A 107 18.29 -20.52 -7.26
C GLU A 107 17.35 -21.34 -6.38
N ILE A 108 16.16 -21.71 -6.90
CA ILE A 108 15.24 -22.62 -6.19
C ILE A 108 15.87 -24.01 -6.04
N CYS A 109 16.56 -24.52 -7.05
CA CYS A 109 17.27 -25.80 -6.96
C CYS A 109 18.34 -25.79 -5.87
N ASP A 110 19.14 -24.74 -5.83
CA ASP A 110 20.22 -24.60 -4.84
C ASP A 110 19.64 -24.42 -3.44
N MET A 111 18.53 -23.67 -3.32
CA MET A 111 17.74 -23.53 -2.09
C MET A 111 17.24 -24.88 -1.59
N LEU A 112 16.58 -25.68 -2.44
CA LEU A 112 16.06 -27.00 -2.07
C LEU A 112 17.19 -27.99 -1.71
N THR A 113 18.31 -27.93 -2.44
CA THR A 113 19.46 -28.81 -2.21
C THR A 113 20.12 -28.50 -0.86
N GLU A 114 20.29 -27.23 -0.51
CA GLU A 114 20.87 -26.83 0.78
C GLU A 114 20.04 -27.34 1.97
N TYR A 115 18.73 -27.43 1.81
CA TYR A 115 17.79 -27.81 2.88
C TYR A 115 17.29 -29.26 2.79
N GLY A 116 18.07 -30.14 2.14
CA GLY A 116 17.92 -31.59 2.31
C GLY A 116 17.32 -32.34 1.13
N VAL A 117 17.06 -31.69 -0.02
CA VAL A 117 16.76 -32.43 -1.24
C VAL A 117 18.07 -33.00 -1.81
N GLU A 118 18.39 -34.25 -1.43
CA GLU A 118 19.69 -34.88 -1.66
C GLU A 118 20.14 -34.91 -3.13
N ARG A 119 19.18 -34.98 -4.06
CA ARG A 119 19.47 -35.07 -5.51
C ARG A 119 19.09 -33.78 -6.20
N LYS A 120 20.06 -33.10 -6.81
CA LYS A 120 19.84 -31.91 -7.64
C LYS A 120 18.80 -32.12 -8.75
N ALA A 121 18.69 -33.34 -9.29
CA ALA A 121 17.65 -33.70 -10.25
C ALA A 121 16.23 -33.62 -9.65
N GLN A 122 16.04 -34.11 -8.42
CA GLN A 122 14.76 -34.01 -7.70
C GLN A 122 14.45 -32.56 -7.35
N ALA A 123 15.46 -31.80 -6.89
CA ALA A 123 15.32 -30.36 -6.63
C ALA A 123 14.87 -29.61 -7.89
N ARG A 124 15.41 -29.95 -9.06
CA ARG A 124 15.01 -29.33 -10.34
C ARG A 124 13.61 -29.70 -10.76
N THR A 125 13.20 -30.95 -10.60
CA THR A 125 11.81 -31.36 -10.87
C THR A 125 10.83 -30.62 -9.94
N LEU A 126 11.17 -30.48 -8.65
CA LEU A 126 10.34 -29.75 -7.71
C LEU A 126 10.30 -28.24 -8.03
N ALA A 127 11.44 -27.64 -8.36
CA ALA A 127 11.52 -26.24 -8.81
C ALA A 127 10.65 -25.97 -10.04
N GLN A 128 10.67 -26.88 -11.03
CA GLN A 128 9.81 -26.80 -12.22
C GLN A 128 8.33 -26.93 -11.84
N SER A 129 7.97 -27.83 -10.93
CA SER A 129 6.59 -27.95 -10.46
C SER A 129 6.09 -26.68 -9.74
N ILE A 130 6.95 -26.00 -8.97
CA ILE A 130 6.63 -24.70 -8.37
C ILE A 130 6.36 -23.67 -9.47
N LEU A 131 7.22 -23.59 -10.49
CA LEU A 131 7.04 -22.67 -11.61
C LEU A 131 5.76 -22.94 -12.40
N GLU A 132 5.47 -24.20 -12.72
CA GLU A 132 4.24 -24.59 -13.42
C GLU A 132 2.97 -24.25 -12.62
N HIS A 133 2.99 -24.49 -11.31
CA HIS A 133 1.85 -24.17 -10.45
C HIS A 133 1.65 -22.65 -10.36
N THR A 134 2.72 -21.89 -10.16
CA THR A 134 2.65 -20.43 -10.05
C THR A 134 2.22 -19.77 -11.36
N ALA A 135 2.70 -20.29 -12.50
CA ALA A 135 2.23 -19.92 -13.84
C ALA A 135 0.73 -20.15 -14.00
N THR A 136 0.24 -21.33 -13.63
CA THR A 136 -1.18 -21.69 -13.71
C THR A 136 -2.03 -20.78 -12.81
N SER A 137 -1.60 -20.53 -11.57
CA SER A 137 -2.28 -19.61 -10.65
C SER A 137 -2.35 -18.17 -11.20
N ARG A 138 -1.29 -17.69 -11.87
CA ARG A 138 -1.26 -16.38 -12.53
C ARG A 138 -2.23 -16.31 -13.72
N GLU A 139 -2.29 -17.36 -14.54
CA GLU A 139 -3.26 -17.44 -15.64
C GLU A 139 -4.70 -17.45 -15.13
N GLU A 140 -4.98 -18.18 -14.06
CA GLU A 140 -6.30 -18.22 -13.42
C GLU A 140 -6.68 -16.85 -12.86
N ALA A 141 -5.75 -16.18 -12.17
CA ALA A 141 -5.96 -14.82 -11.68
C ALA A 141 -6.21 -13.83 -12.82
N ALA A 142 -5.48 -13.94 -13.93
CA ALA A 142 -5.65 -13.10 -15.12
C ALA A 142 -6.99 -13.34 -15.85
N ARG A 143 -7.58 -14.54 -15.74
CA ARG A 143 -8.90 -14.86 -16.30
C ARG A 143 -10.06 -14.41 -15.40
N SER A 144 -9.80 -14.05 -14.15
CA SER A 144 -10.85 -13.62 -13.23
C SER A 144 -11.50 -12.32 -13.74
N PRO A 145 -12.84 -12.25 -13.90
CA PRO A 145 -13.53 -11.06 -14.38
C PRO A 145 -13.39 -9.85 -13.44
N ASN A 146 -13.03 -10.09 -12.17
CA ASN A 146 -12.73 -9.06 -11.17
C ASN A 146 -11.23 -8.73 -11.10
N GLY A 147 -10.40 -9.41 -11.90
CA GLY A 147 -8.98 -9.09 -12.03
C GLY A 147 -8.84 -7.69 -12.64
N ARG A 148 -8.58 -6.70 -11.78
CA ARG A 148 -8.26 -5.33 -12.20
C ARG A 148 -7.14 -5.45 -13.23
N ALA A 149 -7.41 -5.08 -14.48
CA ALA A 149 -6.47 -5.22 -15.58
C ALA A 149 -5.14 -4.56 -15.16
N THR A 150 -4.16 -5.37 -14.79
CA THR A 150 -2.81 -4.89 -14.49
C THR A 150 -2.32 -4.22 -15.75
N THR A 151 -2.09 -2.91 -15.66
CA THR A 151 -1.70 -2.03 -16.77
C THR A 151 -0.61 -2.68 -17.60
N ALA A 152 -0.90 -2.92 -18.89
CA ALA A 152 0.03 -3.44 -19.90
C ALA A 152 1.08 -4.41 -19.33
N ALA A 153 0.61 -5.59 -18.91
CA ALA A 153 1.47 -6.61 -18.31
C ALA A 153 2.69 -6.86 -19.19
N ASP A 154 3.87 -6.56 -18.65
CA ASP A 154 5.11 -7.13 -19.17
C ASP A 154 4.91 -8.65 -19.31
N PRO A 155 5.43 -9.27 -20.38
CA PRO A 155 5.28 -10.71 -20.58
C PRO A 155 5.74 -11.42 -19.30
N VAL A 156 4.82 -12.17 -18.68
CA VAL A 156 5.09 -12.91 -17.45
C VAL A 156 6.29 -13.80 -17.70
N SER A 157 7.40 -13.53 -17.01
CA SER A 157 8.57 -14.39 -17.08
C SER A 157 8.24 -15.70 -16.38
N TYR A 158 8.15 -16.78 -17.15
CA TYR A 158 7.88 -18.14 -16.64
C TYR A 158 9.13 -18.80 -16.03
N ASP A 159 10.26 -18.09 -16.00
CA ASP A 159 11.54 -18.63 -15.57
C ASP A 159 11.90 -18.28 -14.11
N ALA A 160 11.06 -17.49 -13.44
CA ALA A 160 11.31 -17.04 -12.07
C ALA A 160 10.03 -17.04 -11.21
N VAL A 161 10.19 -17.32 -9.92
CA VAL A 161 9.11 -17.36 -8.92
C VAL A 161 9.24 -16.15 -8.00
N GLU A 162 8.17 -15.36 -7.91
CA GLU A 162 8.06 -14.31 -6.89
C GLU A 162 7.88 -14.91 -5.50
N PHE A 163 8.40 -14.25 -4.46
CA PHE A 163 8.27 -14.71 -3.08
C PHE A 163 6.82 -15.01 -2.67
N VAL A 164 5.88 -14.17 -3.06
CA VAL A 164 4.46 -14.35 -2.73
C VAL A 164 3.85 -15.56 -3.39
N ASP A 165 4.24 -15.84 -4.63
CA ASP A 165 3.80 -17.04 -5.33
C ASP A 165 4.42 -18.30 -4.71
N TYR A 166 5.67 -18.21 -4.25
CA TYR A 166 6.31 -19.26 -3.46
C TYR A 166 5.57 -19.49 -2.12
N LEU A 167 5.21 -18.43 -1.40
CA LEU A 167 4.41 -18.53 -0.17
C LEU A 167 3.03 -19.14 -0.43
N ARG A 168 2.32 -18.71 -1.48
CA ARG A 168 1.01 -19.25 -1.85
C ARG A 168 1.10 -20.73 -2.19
N TRP A 169 2.08 -21.11 -2.98
CA TRP A 169 2.36 -22.51 -3.28
C TRP A 169 2.64 -23.31 -2.00
N PHE A 170 3.48 -22.77 -1.10
CA PHE A 170 3.79 -23.41 0.17
C PHE A 170 2.55 -23.60 1.05
N SER A 171 1.75 -22.55 1.25
CA SER A 171 0.52 -22.61 2.07
C SER A 171 -0.48 -23.66 1.57
N ASN A 172 -0.59 -23.81 0.24
CA ASN A 172 -1.47 -24.79 -0.39
C ASN A 172 -0.91 -26.22 -0.30
N ASN A 173 0.42 -26.38 -0.25
CA ASN A 173 1.08 -27.68 -0.33
C ASN A 173 1.75 -28.14 0.97
N LYS A 174 1.60 -27.40 2.09
CA LYS A 174 2.23 -27.73 3.39
C LYS A 174 1.93 -29.14 3.92
N ASN A 175 0.81 -29.73 3.49
CA ASN A 175 0.40 -31.10 3.87
C ASN A 175 0.62 -32.14 2.76
N HIS A 176 1.19 -31.74 1.62
CA HIS A 176 1.29 -32.59 0.43
C HIS A 176 2.28 -33.75 0.65
N GLU A 177 1.88 -34.98 0.27
CA GLU A 177 2.67 -36.19 0.52
C GLU A 177 4.04 -36.17 -0.17
N ALA A 178 4.13 -35.52 -1.33
CA ALA A 178 5.40 -35.39 -2.08
C ALA A 178 6.56 -34.81 -1.23
N PHE A 179 6.30 -33.91 -0.28
CA PHE A 179 7.37 -33.42 0.61
C PHE A 179 7.83 -34.46 1.63
N LYS A 180 6.91 -35.31 2.09
CA LYS A 180 7.23 -36.43 2.97
C LYS A 180 8.09 -37.46 2.23
N GLU A 181 7.81 -37.70 0.94
CA GLU A 181 8.58 -38.63 0.10
C GLU A 181 10.01 -38.17 -0.16
N VAL A 182 10.23 -36.86 -0.29
CA VAL A 182 11.58 -36.28 -0.47
C VAL A 182 12.33 -36.17 0.86
N GLY A 183 11.71 -36.58 1.99
CA GLY A 183 12.32 -36.51 3.32
C GLY A 183 12.44 -35.09 3.86
N PHE A 184 11.78 -34.11 3.21
CA PHE A 184 11.81 -32.72 3.62
C PHE A 184 10.92 -32.53 4.85
N LYS A 185 11.54 -32.31 6.01
CA LYS A 185 10.82 -32.05 7.27
C LYS A 185 10.74 -30.55 7.52
N PHE A 186 9.58 -29.96 7.21
CA PHE A 186 9.32 -28.53 7.43
C PHE A 186 9.59 -28.06 8.86
N ALA A 187 9.25 -28.89 9.86
CA ALA A 187 9.53 -28.58 11.26
C ALA A 187 11.04 -28.46 11.55
N ASP A 188 11.87 -29.29 10.92
CA ASP A 188 13.32 -29.25 11.07
C ASP A 188 13.90 -28.06 10.30
N PHE A 189 13.33 -27.73 9.15
CA PHE A 189 13.68 -26.58 8.32
C PHE A 189 13.46 -25.26 9.06
N GLY A 190 12.28 -25.04 9.65
CA GLY A 190 12.00 -23.84 10.46
C GLY A 190 12.91 -23.73 11.68
N ALA A 191 13.14 -24.85 12.39
CA ALA A 191 14.04 -24.88 13.53
C ALA A 191 15.51 -24.60 13.15
N GLN A 192 15.97 -25.12 12.00
CA GLN A 192 17.30 -24.83 11.47
C GLN A 192 17.43 -23.36 11.05
N LEU A 193 16.43 -22.78 10.39
CA LEU A 193 16.43 -21.37 9.99
C LEU A 193 16.49 -20.42 11.19
N ILE A 194 15.70 -20.69 12.23
CA ILE A 194 15.69 -19.87 13.45
C ILE A 194 16.99 -20.04 14.25
N GLY A 195 17.58 -21.25 14.24
CA GLY A 195 18.82 -21.55 14.96
C GLY A 195 20.11 -21.15 14.24
N THR A 196 20.07 -20.99 12.91
CA THR A 196 21.28 -20.73 12.12
C THR A 196 21.61 -19.24 12.10
N ARG A 197 22.58 -18.86 12.94
CA ARG A 197 23.35 -17.59 12.82
C ARG A 197 24.13 -17.46 11.50
N HIS A 198 23.90 -18.33 10.52
CA HIS A 198 24.69 -18.47 9.30
C HIS A 198 24.10 -17.76 8.09
N ILE A 199 22.90 -17.20 8.18
CA ILE A 199 22.46 -16.25 7.16
C ILE A 199 23.18 -14.94 7.47
N ALA A 200 24.22 -14.64 6.67
CA ALA A 200 24.90 -13.36 6.74
C ALA A 200 23.82 -12.26 6.72
N PRO A 201 23.88 -11.28 7.64
CA PRO A 201 22.88 -10.23 7.67
C PRO A 201 22.75 -9.66 6.26
N VAL A 202 21.54 -9.60 5.71
CA VAL A 202 21.29 -9.04 4.37
C VAL A 202 21.95 -7.66 4.24
N GLY A 203 22.03 -6.92 5.35
CA GLY A 203 22.76 -5.66 5.47
C GLY A 203 24.22 -5.69 5.00
N ASP A 204 24.95 -6.78 5.20
CA ASP A 204 26.35 -6.89 4.75
C ASP A 204 26.42 -7.04 3.23
N ARG A 205 25.52 -7.85 2.63
CA ARG A 205 25.44 -8.00 1.16
C ARG A 205 25.06 -6.67 0.50
N LEU A 206 24.07 -5.97 1.05
CA LEU A 206 23.62 -4.67 0.52
C LEU A 206 24.75 -3.65 0.40
N ARG A 207 25.67 -3.60 1.38
CA ARG A 207 26.82 -2.66 1.37
C ARG A 207 27.82 -2.93 0.26
N THR A 208 27.85 -4.14 -0.28
CA THR A 208 28.75 -4.53 -1.36
C THR A 208 28.13 -4.36 -2.76
N LEU A 209 26.82 -4.12 -2.83
CA LEU A 209 26.12 -4.02 -4.10
C LEU A 209 26.49 -2.71 -4.85
N PRO A 210 26.70 -2.77 -6.17
CA PRO A 210 26.78 -1.59 -7.00
C PRO A 210 25.52 -0.72 -6.90
N ARG A 211 25.68 0.60 -7.08
CA ARG A 211 24.60 1.61 -7.03
C ARG A 211 23.36 1.21 -7.86
N GLU A 212 23.56 0.73 -9.08
CA GLU A 212 22.43 0.35 -9.95
C GLU A 212 21.70 -0.91 -9.46
N GLN A 213 22.40 -1.83 -8.79
CA GLN A 213 21.77 -2.99 -8.16
C GLN A 213 20.98 -2.59 -6.91
N LEU A 214 21.48 -1.64 -6.12
CA LEU A 214 20.74 -1.08 -4.98
C LEU A 214 19.44 -0.39 -5.41
N ARG A 215 19.46 0.37 -6.52
CA ARG A 215 18.24 0.98 -7.07
C ARG A 215 17.22 -0.06 -7.49
N ARG A 216 17.66 -1.11 -8.18
CA ARG A 216 16.79 -2.24 -8.55
C ARG A 216 16.25 -2.93 -7.30
N ALA A 217 17.09 -3.19 -6.31
CA ALA A 217 16.66 -3.75 -5.04
C ALA A 217 15.58 -2.89 -4.37
N ILE A 218 15.70 -1.56 -4.33
CA ILE A 218 14.62 -0.70 -3.80
C ILE A 218 13.30 -0.93 -4.54
N VAL A 219 13.32 -0.94 -5.87
CA VAL A 219 12.11 -1.16 -6.68
C VAL A 219 11.53 -2.56 -6.44
N ASN A 220 12.38 -3.58 -6.43
CA ASN A 220 11.98 -4.98 -6.26
C ASN A 220 11.44 -5.26 -4.86
N TYR A 221 12.07 -4.73 -3.81
CA TYR A 221 11.59 -4.88 -2.44
C TYR A 221 10.30 -4.09 -2.18
N ARG A 222 10.07 -2.97 -2.87
CA ARG A 222 8.75 -2.31 -2.86
C ARG A 222 7.69 -3.18 -3.52
N ALA A 223 8.00 -3.75 -4.68
CA ALA A 223 7.08 -4.67 -5.37
C ALA A 223 6.78 -5.91 -4.51
N LEU A 224 7.80 -6.46 -3.85
CA LEU A 224 7.68 -7.54 -2.87
C LEU A 224 6.75 -7.16 -1.72
N TYR A 225 6.98 -6.01 -1.08
CA TYR A 225 6.15 -5.55 0.04
C TYR A 225 4.69 -5.36 -0.38
N ARG A 226 4.44 -4.73 -1.53
CA ARG A 226 3.09 -4.57 -2.11
C ARG A 226 2.42 -5.92 -2.35
N SER A 227 3.12 -6.82 -3.02
CA SER A 227 2.60 -8.15 -3.35
C SER A 227 2.29 -8.95 -2.08
N LEU A 228 3.14 -8.85 -1.06
CA LEU A 228 2.93 -9.50 0.23
C LEU A 228 1.69 -8.96 0.93
N ARG A 229 1.50 -7.62 0.95
CA ARG A 229 0.30 -7.03 1.57
C ARG A 229 -0.98 -7.43 0.83
N VAL A 230 -0.95 -7.55 -0.49
CA VAL A 230 -2.08 -8.07 -1.29
C VAL A 230 -2.37 -9.52 -0.89
N TYR A 231 -1.36 -10.38 -0.86
CA TYR A 231 -1.51 -11.77 -0.43
C TYR A 231 -2.10 -11.90 0.97
N LYS A 232 -1.62 -11.12 1.93
CA LYS A 232 -2.14 -11.09 3.30
C LYS A 232 -3.58 -10.58 3.36
N SER A 233 -3.94 -9.65 2.49
CA SER A 233 -5.31 -9.18 2.37
C SER A 233 -6.22 -10.28 1.83
N GLU A 234 -5.80 -10.99 0.78
CA GLU A 234 -6.55 -12.14 0.25
C GLU A 234 -6.70 -13.26 1.29
N GLU A 235 -5.64 -13.56 2.04
CA GLU A 235 -5.67 -14.55 3.12
C GLU A 235 -6.67 -14.15 4.21
N ALA A 236 -6.67 -12.88 4.62
CA ALA A 236 -7.65 -12.35 5.56
C ALA A 236 -9.09 -12.50 5.00
N MET A 237 -9.32 -12.15 3.73
CA MET A 237 -10.63 -12.27 3.06
C MET A 237 -11.12 -13.72 2.99
N ARG A 238 -10.23 -14.68 2.72
CA ARG A 238 -10.59 -16.12 2.70
C ARG A 238 -10.95 -16.67 4.08
N SER A 239 -10.52 -16.01 5.15
CA SER A 239 -10.79 -16.42 6.53
C SER A 239 -11.99 -15.73 7.18
N LEU A 240 -12.71 -14.90 6.43
CA LEU A 240 -13.93 -14.25 6.90
C LEU A 240 -15.03 -15.30 7.20
N PRO A 241 -15.84 -15.09 8.25
CA PRO A 241 -16.97 -15.95 8.56
C PRO A 241 -18.11 -15.79 7.54
N ASP A 242 -18.88 -16.85 7.31
CA ASP A 242 -20.04 -16.83 6.39
C ASP A 242 -21.25 -16.03 6.93
N ASP A 243 -21.27 -15.72 8.23
CA ASP A 243 -22.33 -14.91 8.86
C ASP A 243 -22.05 -13.42 8.64
N ALA A 244 -22.98 -12.71 7.99
CA ALA A 244 -22.78 -11.31 7.60
C ALA A 244 -22.49 -10.37 8.78
N VAL A 245 -23.07 -10.61 9.96
CA VAL A 245 -22.82 -9.76 11.14
C VAL A 245 -21.41 -10.00 11.67
N GLU A 246 -20.99 -11.25 11.79
CA GLU A 246 -19.62 -11.58 12.19
C GLU A 246 -18.58 -11.19 11.12
N GLU A 247 -18.96 -11.19 9.83
CA GLU A 247 -18.12 -10.75 8.72
C GLU A 247 -17.84 -9.24 8.84
N VAL A 248 -18.88 -8.40 8.99
CA VAL A 248 -18.71 -6.94 9.21
C VAL A 248 -17.84 -6.67 10.43
N LYS A 249 -18.06 -7.39 11.55
CA LYS A 249 -17.25 -7.24 12.77
C LYS A 249 -15.79 -7.58 12.52
N THR A 250 -15.53 -8.68 11.82
CA THR A 250 -14.17 -9.12 11.49
C THR A 250 -13.49 -8.10 10.58
N LEU A 251 -14.17 -7.62 9.54
CA LEU A 251 -13.70 -6.58 8.64
C LEU A 251 -13.41 -5.26 9.37
N TYR A 252 -14.30 -4.81 10.26
CA TYR A 252 -14.06 -3.62 11.08
C TYR A 252 -12.79 -3.77 11.92
N ASN A 253 -12.59 -4.93 12.57
CA ASN A 253 -11.39 -5.18 13.37
C ASN A 253 -10.12 -5.18 12.51
N LEU A 254 -10.19 -5.72 11.29
CA LEU A 254 -9.10 -5.68 10.33
C LEU A 254 -8.77 -4.23 9.91
N ILE A 255 -9.78 -3.41 9.62
CA ILE A 255 -9.62 -1.98 9.31
C ILE A 255 -9.00 -1.24 10.52
N ALA A 256 -9.54 -1.45 11.72
CA ALA A 256 -9.05 -0.80 12.93
C ALA A 256 -7.58 -1.15 13.23
N LYS A 257 -7.14 -2.38 12.93
CA LYS A 257 -5.73 -2.80 13.09
C LYS A 257 -4.78 -2.02 12.16
N GLU A 258 -5.25 -1.56 11.00
CA GLU A 258 -4.46 -0.77 10.06
C GLU A 258 -4.42 0.73 10.40
N LEU A 259 -5.29 1.19 11.30
CA LEU A 259 -5.41 2.60 11.65
C LEU A 259 -4.62 2.93 12.92
N SER A 260 -4.02 4.11 12.94
CA SER A 260 -3.60 4.71 14.22
C SER A 260 -4.83 5.03 15.07
N MET A 261 -4.66 5.20 16.39
CA MET A 261 -5.78 5.55 17.28
C MET A 261 -6.50 6.85 16.86
N GLU A 262 -5.77 7.81 16.28
CA GLU A 262 -6.35 9.04 15.73
C GLU A 262 -7.18 8.74 14.47
N ASN A 263 -6.64 7.92 13.57
CA ASN A 263 -7.31 7.58 12.30
C ASN A 263 -8.51 6.65 12.53
N GLU A 264 -8.47 5.76 13.52
CA GLU A 264 -9.61 4.95 13.94
C GLU A 264 -10.75 5.83 14.45
N ALA A 265 -10.44 6.89 15.22
CA ALA A 265 -11.44 7.85 15.66
C ALA A 265 -12.09 8.60 14.48
N LEU A 266 -11.29 8.96 13.49
CA LEU A 266 -11.78 9.58 12.25
C LEU A 266 -12.63 8.60 11.43
N PHE A 267 -12.25 7.32 11.36
CA PHE A 267 -13.03 6.28 10.67
C PHE A 267 -14.39 6.09 11.32
N ASN A 268 -14.42 5.99 12.64
CA ASN A 268 -15.68 5.84 13.37
C ASN A 268 -16.61 7.03 13.18
N LEU A 269 -16.06 8.24 13.21
CA LEU A 269 -16.81 9.45 12.89
C LEU A 269 -17.35 9.38 11.46
N PHE A 270 -16.50 9.03 10.48
CA PHE A 270 -16.91 8.90 9.08
C PHE A 270 -18.07 7.90 8.92
N ALA A 271 -17.94 6.70 9.48
CA ALA A 271 -18.94 5.63 9.39
C ALA A 271 -20.24 5.94 10.17
N GLU A 272 -20.20 6.80 11.19
CA GLU A 272 -21.39 7.27 11.90
C GLU A 272 -22.27 8.12 10.96
N PHE A 273 -21.66 8.97 10.14
CA PHE A 273 -22.35 9.91 9.25
C PHE A 273 -22.60 9.38 7.83
N ASP A 274 -22.07 8.21 7.48
CA ASP A 274 -22.43 7.46 6.26
C ASP A 274 -23.82 6.83 6.46
N GLU A 275 -24.88 7.55 6.06
CA GLU A 275 -26.27 7.15 6.35
C GLU A 275 -26.73 6.04 5.39
N ASP A 276 -26.24 6.00 4.15
CA ASP A 276 -26.63 5.04 3.12
C ASP A 276 -25.66 3.86 2.93
N LEU A 277 -24.60 3.80 3.74
CA LEU A 277 -23.63 2.71 3.83
C LEU A 277 -22.91 2.44 2.51
N ASP A 278 -22.68 3.49 1.71
CA ASP A 278 -22.00 3.38 0.42
C ASP A 278 -20.48 3.60 0.52
N GLY A 279 -19.99 3.93 1.72
CA GLY A 279 -18.58 4.21 2.00
C GLY A 279 -18.13 5.62 1.59
N LYS A 280 -19.07 6.51 1.25
CA LYS A 280 -18.80 7.86 0.76
C LYS A 280 -19.78 8.85 1.34
N LEU A 281 -19.28 10.00 1.79
CA LEU A 281 -20.14 11.04 2.32
C LEU A 281 -20.59 11.98 1.20
N ASN A 282 -21.90 12.13 1.02
CA ASN A 282 -22.46 13.21 0.23
C ASN A 282 -22.31 14.57 0.95
N LYS A 283 -22.57 15.70 0.28
CA LYS A 283 -22.38 17.04 0.86
C LYS A 283 -23.14 17.28 2.16
N THR A 284 -24.34 16.70 2.29
CA THR A 284 -25.17 16.84 3.49
C THR A 284 -24.56 16.07 4.64
N GLU A 285 -24.10 14.84 4.41
CA GLU A 285 -23.40 14.00 5.39
C GLU A 285 -22.06 14.61 5.78
N GLN A 286 -21.27 15.10 4.82
CA GLN A 286 -20.02 15.84 5.10
C GLN A 286 -20.29 17.03 6.04
N ALA A 287 -21.33 17.83 5.78
CA ALA A 287 -21.68 18.96 6.64
C ALA A 287 -22.12 18.53 8.04
N LYS A 288 -22.87 17.43 8.16
CA LYS A 288 -23.23 16.82 9.46
C LYS A 288 -21.98 16.33 10.19
N MET A 289 -21.09 15.62 9.50
CA MET A 289 -19.83 15.11 10.03
C MET A 289 -18.94 16.24 10.57
N PHE A 290 -18.75 17.33 9.81
CA PHE A 290 -17.94 18.46 10.28
C PHE A 290 -18.54 19.18 11.49
N ARG A 291 -19.88 19.24 11.61
CA ARG A 291 -20.54 19.74 12.82
C ARG A 291 -20.44 18.77 14.01
N GLY A 292 -20.47 17.46 13.75
CA GLY A 292 -20.21 16.44 14.77
C GLY A 292 -18.77 16.52 15.29
N PHE A 293 -17.83 16.78 14.37
CA PHE A 293 -16.41 16.94 14.65
C PHE A 293 -16.08 18.23 15.42
N ASP A 294 -16.51 19.37 14.89
CA ASP A 294 -16.34 20.71 15.45
C ASP A 294 -17.71 21.29 15.79
N GLN A 295 -18.20 20.96 16.99
CA GLN A 295 -19.51 21.40 17.48
C GLN A 295 -19.66 22.91 17.61
N THR A 296 -18.54 23.64 17.60
CA THR A 296 -18.50 25.10 17.65
C THR A 296 -18.42 25.72 16.26
N ALA A 297 -18.37 24.91 15.20
CA ALA A 297 -18.26 25.38 13.84
C ALA A 297 -19.50 26.20 13.44
N THR A 298 -19.26 27.44 13.01
CA THR A 298 -20.29 28.23 12.34
C THR A 298 -20.57 27.67 10.95
N ASP A 299 -21.72 27.99 10.35
CA ASP A 299 -22.02 27.57 8.98
C ASP A 299 -20.95 28.02 7.97
N ASN A 300 -20.36 29.20 8.18
CA ASN A 300 -19.26 29.67 7.33
C ASN A 300 -17.99 28.80 7.49
N GLU A 301 -17.68 28.34 8.71
CA GLU A 301 -16.56 27.42 8.94
C GLU A 301 -16.82 26.03 8.37
N VAL A 302 -18.06 25.53 8.44
CA VAL A 302 -18.45 24.29 7.75
C VAL A 302 -18.26 24.42 6.24
N GLN A 303 -18.63 25.56 5.65
CA GLN A 303 -18.36 25.82 4.22
C GLN A 303 -16.86 25.91 3.90
N ILE A 304 -16.03 26.36 4.84
CA ILE A 304 -14.57 26.33 4.68
C ILE A 304 -14.07 24.89 4.73
N TYR A 305 -14.48 24.06 5.70
CA TYR A 305 -14.10 22.64 5.72
C TYR A 305 -14.50 21.92 4.43
N LEU A 306 -15.74 22.13 3.97
CA LEU A 306 -16.22 21.56 2.71
C LEU A 306 -15.37 22.01 1.50
N ARG A 307 -14.90 23.26 1.50
CA ARG A 307 -14.01 23.77 0.44
C ARG A 307 -12.58 23.25 0.55
N GLU A 308 -12.08 23.05 1.77
CA GLU A 308 -10.74 22.53 2.01
C GLU A 308 -10.65 21.03 1.68
N VAL A 309 -11.69 20.25 2.02
CA VAL A 309 -11.72 18.79 1.77
C VAL A 309 -12.11 18.46 0.33
N ASN A 310 -12.96 19.28 -0.29
CA ASN A 310 -13.58 18.96 -1.56
C ASN A 310 -13.17 20.00 -2.63
N ALA A 311 -12.15 19.65 -3.42
CA ALA A 311 -11.73 20.49 -4.55
C ALA A 311 -12.76 20.50 -5.70
N GLU A 312 -13.78 19.63 -5.68
CA GLU A 312 -14.80 19.54 -6.73
C GLU A 312 -16.25 19.49 -6.20
N PRO A 313 -17.18 20.30 -6.75
CA PRO A 313 -18.54 20.45 -6.22
C PRO A 313 -19.47 19.24 -6.42
N HIS A 314 -19.01 18.14 -7.04
CA HIS A 314 -19.83 16.94 -7.29
C HIS A 314 -19.21 15.65 -6.75
N LEU A 315 -18.07 15.75 -6.06
CA LEU A 315 -17.36 14.56 -5.61
C LEU A 315 -17.87 14.14 -4.22
N HIS A 316 -18.23 12.86 -4.11
CA HIS A 316 -18.47 12.21 -2.83
C HIS A 316 -17.15 12.03 -2.10
N LEU A 317 -17.12 12.25 -0.79
CA LEU A 317 -15.89 12.17 -0.01
C LEU A 317 -15.68 10.72 0.46
N GLN A 318 -14.61 10.07 -0.01
CA GLN A 318 -14.21 8.76 0.50
C GLN A 318 -13.38 8.91 1.77
N PHE A 319 -13.29 7.84 2.56
CA PHE A 319 -12.55 7.88 3.82
C PHE A 319 -11.05 8.18 3.64
N LEU A 320 -10.41 7.63 2.59
CA LEU A 320 -8.99 7.90 2.33
C LEU A 320 -8.72 9.34 1.91
N ASP A 321 -9.61 9.93 1.10
CA ASP A 321 -9.54 11.35 0.74
C ASP A 321 -9.68 12.23 2.00
N PHE A 322 -10.55 11.82 2.93
CA PHE A 322 -10.70 12.49 4.22
C PHE A 322 -9.45 12.39 5.11
N LEU A 323 -8.80 11.22 5.16
CA LEU A 323 -7.53 11.03 5.88
C LEU A 323 -6.41 11.88 5.28
N ASP A 324 -6.28 11.91 3.96
CA ASP A 324 -5.27 12.73 3.29
C ASP A 324 -5.47 14.22 3.54
N TRP A 325 -6.71 14.69 3.42
CA TRP A 325 -7.04 16.07 3.76
C TRP A 325 -6.72 16.38 5.22
N TRP A 326 -7.01 15.47 6.14
CA TRP A 326 -6.75 15.64 7.57
C TRP A 326 -5.25 15.82 7.86
N GLU A 327 -4.41 14.92 7.31
CA GLU A 327 -2.96 14.98 7.49
C GLU A 327 -2.37 16.25 6.88
N GLN A 328 -2.76 16.62 5.65
CA GLN A 328 -2.30 17.84 4.99
C GLN A 328 -2.74 19.09 5.75
N SER A 329 -3.98 19.12 6.24
CA SER A 329 -4.52 20.26 6.98
C SER A 329 -3.77 20.52 8.27
N LYS A 330 -3.26 19.48 8.96
CA LYS A 330 -2.40 19.65 10.14
C LYS A 330 -1.06 20.35 9.83
N MET A 331 -0.57 20.24 8.59
CA MET A 331 0.70 20.84 8.17
C MET A 331 0.55 22.26 7.65
N VAL A 332 -0.63 22.64 7.17
CA VAL A 332 -0.90 23.99 6.63
C VAL A 332 -1.33 24.93 7.77
N PRO A 333 -0.52 25.95 8.14
CA PRO A 333 -0.83 26.80 9.30
C PRO A 333 -2.15 27.58 9.20
N GLN A 334 -2.64 27.81 7.98
CA GLN A 334 -3.87 28.57 7.73
C GLN A 334 -5.14 27.72 7.70
N SER A 335 -5.02 26.38 7.67
CA SER A 335 -6.20 25.51 7.70
C SER A 335 -6.99 25.71 8.99
N LEU A 336 -8.30 25.46 8.94
CA LEU A 336 -9.11 25.51 10.16
C LEU A 336 -8.66 24.47 11.19
N VAL A 337 -8.26 23.27 10.73
CA VAL A 337 -7.74 22.19 11.59
C VAL A 337 -6.54 22.67 12.41
N SER A 338 -5.57 23.33 11.77
CA SER A 338 -4.38 23.87 12.44
C SER A 338 -4.70 25.06 13.34
N ARG A 339 -5.49 26.03 12.85
CA ARG A 339 -5.83 27.25 13.61
C ARG A 339 -6.62 26.95 14.89
N LYS A 340 -7.61 26.06 14.80
CA LYS A 340 -8.40 25.62 15.96
C LYS A 340 -7.70 24.53 16.79
N LYS A 341 -6.51 24.06 16.37
CA LYS A 341 -5.74 22.99 17.02
C LYS A 341 -6.57 21.71 17.21
N LEU A 342 -7.39 21.37 16.22
CA LEU A 342 -8.34 20.25 16.34
C LEU A 342 -7.63 18.92 16.50
N GLY A 343 -6.46 18.73 15.89
CA GLY A 343 -5.64 17.53 16.15
C GLY A 343 -5.26 17.38 17.62
N LYS A 344 -4.87 18.47 18.30
CA LYS A 344 -4.57 18.44 19.74
C LYS A 344 -5.82 18.18 20.59
N ALA A 345 -6.96 18.77 20.20
CA ALA A 345 -8.23 18.54 20.88
C ALA A 345 -8.68 17.08 20.76
N LEU A 346 -8.57 16.49 19.55
CA LEU A 346 -8.88 15.09 19.29
C LEU A 346 -7.95 14.16 20.10
N GLN A 347 -6.63 14.38 20.06
CA GLN A 347 -5.66 13.60 20.85
C GLN A 347 -5.91 13.72 22.36
N SER A 348 -6.25 14.90 22.86
CA SER A 348 -6.60 15.10 24.27
C SER A 348 -7.88 14.34 24.67
N LYS A 349 -8.91 14.34 23.82
CA LYS A 349 -10.13 13.56 24.03
C LYS A 349 -9.84 12.05 24.03
N LEU A 350 -9.02 11.57 23.10
CA LEU A 350 -8.61 10.16 23.03
C LEU A 350 -7.81 9.75 24.28
N THR A 351 -6.89 10.59 24.72
CA THR A 351 -6.05 10.31 25.90
C THR A 351 -6.86 10.28 27.19
N THR A 352 -7.81 11.22 27.35
CA THR A 352 -8.73 11.28 28.50
C THR A 352 -9.64 10.06 28.53
N SER A 353 -10.09 9.61 27.37
CA SER A 353 -10.92 8.42 27.24
C SER A 353 -10.13 7.16 27.63
N MET A 354 -8.88 7.03 27.16
CA MET A 354 -8.03 5.88 27.49
C MET A 354 -7.58 5.84 28.95
N SER A 355 -7.27 6.98 29.58
CA SER A 355 -6.91 7.01 31.01
C SER A 355 -8.08 6.57 31.90
N THR A 356 -9.30 6.91 31.49
CA THR A 356 -10.53 6.46 32.15
C THR A 356 -10.72 4.94 32.01
N VAL A 357 -10.44 4.38 30.83
CA VAL A 357 -10.52 2.93 30.58
C VAL A 357 -9.42 2.15 31.31
N SER A 358 -8.18 2.65 31.32
CA SER A 358 -7.02 2.06 31.99
C SER A 358 -7.21 1.87 33.51
N THR A 359 -7.92 2.82 34.15
CA THR A 359 -8.18 2.79 35.60
C THR A 359 -9.18 1.69 36.01
N ILE A 360 -9.94 1.11 35.07
CA ILE A 360 -11.02 0.15 35.34
C ILE A 360 -10.58 -1.33 35.16
N SER A 361 -9.30 -1.60 34.89
CA SER A 361 -8.68 -2.94 34.79
C SER A 361 -9.10 -3.80 33.57
N GLN A 362 -8.17 -4.67 33.17
CA GLN A 362 -8.11 -5.48 31.94
C GLN A 362 -9.18 -6.58 31.77
N GLY A 363 -10.36 -6.45 32.40
CA GLY A 363 -11.35 -7.53 32.42
C GLY A 363 -12.64 -7.30 31.63
N TRP A 364 -13.06 -6.05 31.37
CA TRP A 364 -14.45 -5.80 30.94
C TRP A 364 -14.54 -4.58 30.00
N LEU A 365 -14.57 -4.84 28.69
CA LEU A 365 -14.71 -3.82 27.64
C LEU A 365 -16.19 -3.54 27.25
N TYR A 366 -17.19 -4.07 27.97
CA TYR A 366 -18.56 -4.18 27.43
C TYR A 366 -19.72 -3.55 28.21
N LYS A 367 -19.52 -2.76 29.26
CA LYS A 367 -20.71 -2.28 30.01
C LYS A 367 -20.55 -0.96 30.75
N ILE A 368 -20.67 0.15 30.03
CA ILE A 368 -21.17 1.41 30.58
C ILE A 368 -22.15 2.00 29.56
N GLY A 369 -23.21 2.67 30.00
CA GLY A 369 -24.22 3.29 29.14
C GLY A 369 -24.34 4.77 29.51
N GLY A 370 -24.20 5.64 28.50
CA GLY A 370 -24.37 7.08 28.64
C GLY A 370 -24.49 7.74 27.27
N ASP A 371 -25.45 8.63 27.12
CA ASP A 371 -25.85 9.23 25.85
C ASP A 371 -24.87 10.34 25.43
N SER A 372 -24.06 10.04 24.39
CA SER A 372 -23.31 10.96 23.51
C SER A 372 -22.37 11.98 24.21
N LEU A 373 -21.05 11.92 24.00
CA LEU A 373 -20.40 12.57 22.85
C LEU A 373 -19.17 11.79 22.33
N PHE A 374 -18.74 10.76 23.08
CA PHE A 374 -17.86 9.63 22.74
C PHE A 374 -18.08 8.53 23.82
N GLY A 375 -19.34 8.35 24.26
CA GLY A 375 -19.71 7.74 25.55
C GLY A 375 -19.47 6.24 25.72
N ASN A 376 -18.93 5.54 24.70
CA ASN A 376 -18.50 4.13 24.72
C ASN A 376 -17.55 3.89 23.54
N VAL A 377 -16.27 4.11 23.77
CA VAL A 377 -15.45 4.98 22.90
C VAL A 377 -15.37 4.61 21.42
N PHE A 378 -15.40 3.35 20.95
CA PHE A 378 -15.52 3.06 19.49
C PHE A 378 -16.26 1.75 19.15
N GLY A 379 -16.98 1.14 20.10
CA GLY A 379 -17.54 -0.21 19.92
C GLY A 379 -19.05 -0.34 19.99
N HIS A 380 -19.80 0.75 20.17
CA HIS A 380 -21.23 0.66 20.52
C HIS A 380 -22.20 1.36 19.55
N PRO A 381 -21.93 2.55 18.99
CA PRO A 381 -22.83 3.15 18.01
C PRO A 381 -22.86 2.38 16.69
N LEU A 382 -21.70 2.09 16.12
CA LEU A 382 -21.60 1.30 14.89
C LEU A 382 -22.10 -0.13 15.09
N ARG A 383 -21.75 -0.76 16.22
CA ARG A 383 -22.25 -2.10 16.54
C ARG A 383 -23.77 -2.16 16.63
N LYS A 384 -24.38 -1.20 17.34
CA LYS A 384 -25.85 -1.10 17.39
C LYS A 384 -26.45 -0.83 16.01
N LYS A 385 -25.77 -0.01 15.19
CA LYS A 385 -26.15 0.24 13.80
C LYS A 385 -26.17 -1.10 13.04
N TRP A 386 -25.08 -1.87 13.06
CA TRP A 386 -24.99 -3.19 12.40
C TRP A 386 -26.04 -4.18 12.89
N GLU A 387 -26.26 -4.27 14.20
CA GLU A 387 -27.27 -5.17 14.79
C GLU A 387 -28.72 -4.76 14.42
N SER A 388 -28.92 -3.54 13.91
CA SER A 388 -30.22 -3.05 13.45
C SER A 388 -30.41 -3.07 11.93
N LEU A 389 -29.35 -3.32 11.16
CA LEU A 389 -29.42 -3.43 9.70
C LEU A 389 -30.07 -4.76 9.30
N ASP A 390 -30.73 -4.75 8.15
CA ASP A 390 -31.16 -5.99 7.53
C ASP A 390 -29.98 -6.70 6.83
N VAL A 391 -30.24 -7.90 6.32
CA VAL A 391 -29.20 -8.73 5.69
C VAL A 391 -28.66 -8.08 4.40
N GLU A 392 -29.50 -7.36 3.64
CA GLU A 392 -29.09 -6.73 2.38
C GLU A 392 -28.13 -5.57 2.64
N ASP A 393 -28.46 -4.72 3.62
CA ASP A 393 -27.61 -3.62 4.06
C ASP A 393 -26.29 -4.12 4.67
N LEU A 394 -26.33 -5.22 5.45
CA LEU A 394 -25.12 -5.85 5.98
C LEU A 394 -24.19 -6.36 4.89
N LEU A 395 -24.73 -7.04 3.86
CA LEU A 395 -23.94 -7.52 2.73
C LEU A 395 -23.34 -6.36 1.93
N ARG A 396 -24.09 -5.27 1.74
CA ARG A 396 -23.57 -4.05 1.10
C ARG A 396 -22.42 -3.46 1.92
N LEU A 397 -22.58 -3.37 3.25
CA LEU A 397 -21.56 -2.88 4.14
C LEU A 397 -20.30 -3.77 4.14
N CYS A 398 -20.46 -5.10 4.08
CA CYS A 398 -19.35 -6.04 3.90
C CYS A 398 -18.54 -5.69 2.64
N GLU A 399 -19.19 -5.51 1.49
CA GLU A 399 -18.49 -5.19 0.25
C GLU A 399 -17.76 -3.84 0.32
N VAL A 400 -18.39 -2.82 0.92
CA VAL A 400 -17.74 -1.53 1.16
C VAL A 400 -16.51 -1.68 2.07
N TYR A 401 -16.61 -2.45 3.15
CA TYR A 401 -15.49 -2.65 4.08
C TYR A 401 -14.38 -3.52 3.48
N LYS A 402 -14.69 -4.48 2.61
CA LYS A 402 -13.67 -5.24 1.86
C LYS A 402 -12.84 -4.32 0.97
N ILE A 403 -13.50 -3.47 0.19
CA ILE A 403 -12.85 -2.48 -0.67
C ILE A 403 -12.01 -1.53 0.19
N LEU A 404 -12.61 -0.98 1.23
CA LEU A 404 -11.93 -0.03 2.12
C LEU A 404 -10.70 -0.64 2.79
N TYR A 405 -10.78 -1.87 3.27
CA TYR A 405 -9.64 -2.54 3.90
C TYR A 405 -8.47 -2.70 2.93
N VAL A 406 -8.73 -3.11 1.69
CA VAL A 406 -7.68 -3.23 0.66
C VAL A 406 -7.09 -1.88 0.32
N ASP A 407 -7.92 -0.87 0.10
CA ASP A 407 -7.47 0.48 -0.25
C ASP A 407 -6.69 1.11 0.92
N LEU A 408 -7.13 0.91 2.17
CA LEU A 408 -6.45 1.39 3.36
C LEU A 408 -5.08 0.70 3.55
N ARG A 409 -4.97 -0.60 3.29
CA ARG A 409 -3.66 -1.28 3.34
C ARG A 409 -2.70 -0.76 2.29
N ASN A 410 -3.18 -0.45 1.08
CA ASN A 410 -2.36 0.19 0.05
C ASN A 410 -1.95 1.62 0.47
N TYR A 411 -2.89 2.38 1.03
CA TYR A 411 -2.64 3.71 1.57
C TYR A 411 -1.55 3.71 2.65
N THR A 412 -1.71 2.87 3.67
CA THR A 412 -0.74 2.73 4.78
C THR A 412 0.62 2.30 4.26
N LEU A 413 0.68 1.38 3.29
CA LEU A 413 1.94 0.95 2.67
C LEU A 413 2.70 2.14 2.04
N GLU A 414 2.04 2.93 1.20
CA GLU A 414 2.71 4.04 0.52
C GLU A 414 3.13 5.12 1.52
N HIS A 415 2.31 5.36 2.54
CA HIS A 415 2.61 6.29 3.61
C HIS A 415 3.81 5.83 4.48
N GLU A 416 3.89 4.55 4.85
CA GLU A 416 5.03 3.99 5.60
C GLU A 416 6.34 4.09 4.81
N ILE A 417 6.31 3.80 3.51
CA ILE A 417 7.47 3.95 2.64
C ILE A 417 7.90 5.42 2.56
N ALA A 418 6.95 6.35 2.37
CA ALA A 418 7.26 7.78 2.31
C ALA A 418 7.82 8.30 3.64
N GLN A 419 7.28 7.84 4.77
CA GLN A 419 7.79 8.19 6.10
C GLN A 419 9.20 7.66 6.34
N LEU A 420 9.48 6.43 5.90
CA LEU A 420 10.81 5.83 5.96
C LEU A 420 11.82 6.67 5.17
N GLU A 421 11.51 7.02 3.92
CA GLU A 421 12.37 7.85 3.08
C GLU A 421 12.62 9.22 3.72
N ALA A 422 11.56 9.90 4.16
CA ALA A 422 11.66 11.20 4.81
C ALA A 422 12.46 11.12 6.13
N GLY A 423 12.32 10.04 6.89
CA GLY A 423 13.06 9.77 8.11
C GLY A 423 14.56 9.61 7.87
N ILE A 424 14.94 8.84 6.85
CA ILE A 424 16.34 8.65 6.46
C ILE A 424 16.95 9.97 5.97
N VAL A 425 16.24 10.73 5.13
CA VAL A 425 16.70 12.06 4.68
C VAL A 425 16.94 12.98 5.88
N ARG A 426 16.03 13.02 6.87
CA ARG A 426 16.21 13.84 8.08
C ARG A 426 17.40 13.37 8.94
N ALA A 427 17.54 12.07 9.15
CA ALA A 427 18.63 11.50 9.96
C ALA A 427 20.02 11.78 9.37
N ILE A 428 20.09 12.04 8.07
CA ILE A 428 21.30 12.33 7.33
C ILE A 428 21.65 13.82 7.30
N LEU A 429 20.64 14.70 7.33
CA LEU A 429 20.84 16.16 7.32
C LEU A 429 21.25 16.73 8.69
N VAL A 430 21.04 15.96 9.76
CA VAL A 430 21.47 16.26 11.15
C VAL A 430 22.87 15.68 11.36
#